data_AF-A0A2K5M2M2-F1
#
_entry.id   AF-A0A2K5M2M2-F1
#
_cell.length_a   1.000
_cell.length_b   1.000
_cell.length_c   1.000
_cell.angle_alpha   90.00
_cell.angle_beta   90.00
_cell.angle_gamma   90.00
#
_symmetry.space_group_name_H-M   'P 1'
#
loop_
_entity.id
_entity.type
_entity.pdbx_description
1 polymer ?
#
loop_
_entity_poly.entity_id
_entity_poly.type
_entity_poly.pdbx_seq_one_letter_code
_entity_poly.pdbx_strand_id
1 'polypeptide(L)'
;MNPQIRNLMERMDPTTFDYNFENEPILYGRSYTWLCYEVKIKKYPSKLLWDTGVFQGQVRPKLQSNRRYELSSWECRKHVYFQPQYHAEMCFLSRFCGNQLPAYKRFQITWFVSWNPCPDCVAKVTEFLAEHPNVTLTISARRALRRLHQAGARVKIMDYEEFAYCWENFVYNEGQSFMPWDKFDDNYAFLHRKLKEILRNPMKAMDPHIFYFHFKNLRKAYGRNETWLCFAVEIIKQRSTVPWRTGVFRNQVDPETHCHAERCFLSWFCDNPLSPKKNYQVTWYTSWSPCPECAGEVAEFLASYSNVKLTIYTARLYYFWDTDYQEGLRSLSEEGASVEIMGYEGEIATGFVTKGQENVSPYFFLFF
;
A
#
# COMPACT_ATOMS: atom_id res chain seq x y z
N MET A 1 37.04 -14.23 12.07
CA MET A 1 37.28 -13.52 10.79
C MET A 1 35.98 -12.86 10.38
N ASN A 2 35.99 -11.53 10.22
CA ASN A 2 34.84 -10.75 9.78
C ASN A 2 34.63 -11.01 8.27
N PRO A 3 33.50 -11.60 7.82
CA PRO A 3 33.25 -11.81 6.40
C PRO A 3 32.95 -10.46 5.75
N GLN A 4 34.01 -9.67 5.55
CA GLN A 4 34.01 -8.38 4.90
C GLN A 4 33.23 -8.45 3.59
N ILE A 5 32.16 -7.64 3.48
CA ILE A 5 31.86 -6.79 2.31
C ILE A 5 32.16 -7.47 0.95
N ARG A 6 31.64 -8.68 0.71
CA ARG A 6 31.95 -9.40 -0.55
C ARG A 6 31.20 -8.85 -1.77
N ASN A 7 30.22 -7.97 -1.56
CA ASN A 7 29.25 -7.58 -2.58
C ASN A 7 28.94 -6.07 -2.62
N LEU A 8 29.80 -5.24 -2.03
CA LEU A 8 29.67 -3.78 -2.17
C LEU A 8 30.29 -3.34 -3.49
N MET A 9 29.52 -2.66 -4.32
CA MET A 9 29.96 -2.06 -5.56
C MET A 9 29.64 -0.58 -5.54
N GLU A 10 30.47 0.24 -6.20
CA GLU A 10 30.14 1.66 -6.41
C GLU A 10 29.02 1.80 -7.43
N ARG A 11 29.10 1.04 -8.53
CA ARG A 11 28.11 1.02 -9.63
C ARG A 11 27.99 -0.38 -10.24
N MET A 12 26.86 -0.66 -10.87
CA MET A 12 26.58 -1.89 -11.65
C MET A 12 26.64 -1.61 -13.16
N ASP A 13 26.77 -2.66 -13.97
CA ASP A 13 26.71 -2.52 -15.42
C ASP A 13 25.26 -2.26 -15.91
N PRO A 14 25.09 -1.57 -17.06
CA PRO A 14 23.76 -1.28 -17.62
C PRO A 14 22.87 -2.52 -17.80
N THR A 15 23.43 -3.62 -18.31
CA THR A 15 22.66 -4.83 -18.59
C THR A 15 22.11 -5.47 -17.32
N THR A 16 22.88 -5.41 -16.22
CA THR A 16 22.45 -5.84 -14.89
C THR A 16 21.34 -4.94 -14.34
N PHE A 17 21.45 -3.62 -14.53
CA PHE A 17 20.39 -2.71 -14.10
C PHE A 17 19.08 -3.02 -14.82
N ASP A 18 19.10 -3.06 -16.15
CA ASP A 18 17.94 -3.34 -16.97
C ASP A 18 17.31 -4.68 -16.61
N TYR A 19 18.13 -5.73 -16.56
CA TYR A 19 17.66 -7.07 -16.22
C TYR A 19 17.15 -7.20 -14.79
N ASN A 20 17.52 -6.35 -13.81
CA ASN A 20 17.10 -6.54 -12.43
C ASN A 20 16.05 -5.52 -11.95
N PHE A 21 16.04 -4.32 -12.50
CA PHE A 21 15.16 -3.22 -12.09
C PHE A 21 13.93 -3.02 -12.99
N GLU A 22 13.86 -3.67 -14.15
CA GLU A 22 12.69 -3.68 -15.04
C GLU A 22 11.38 -3.92 -14.27
N ASN A 23 10.34 -3.12 -14.56
CA ASN A 23 9.12 -3.05 -13.77
C ASN A 23 7.98 -3.97 -14.25
N GLU A 24 8.25 -4.93 -15.14
CA GLU A 24 7.23 -5.86 -15.60
C GLU A 24 6.55 -6.63 -14.44
N PRO A 25 5.21 -6.78 -14.45
CA PRO A 25 4.49 -7.37 -13.34
C PRO A 25 4.84 -8.83 -13.06
N ILE A 26 5.34 -9.60 -14.04
CA ILE A 26 5.64 -11.04 -13.91
C ILE A 26 7.02 -11.33 -14.50
N LEU A 27 7.97 -11.72 -13.66
CA LEU A 27 9.34 -12.04 -14.08
C LEU A 27 9.80 -13.34 -13.41
N TYR A 28 10.26 -14.30 -14.20
CA TYR A 28 10.74 -15.61 -13.74
C TYR A 28 12.28 -15.68 -13.81
N GLY A 29 12.88 -16.50 -12.94
CA GLY A 29 14.28 -16.95 -13.12
C GLY A 29 15.40 -16.07 -12.55
N ARG A 30 15.11 -14.92 -11.91
CA ARG A 30 16.17 -14.09 -11.32
C ARG A 30 16.73 -14.74 -10.04
N SER A 31 18.06 -14.81 -9.92
CA SER A 31 18.77 -15.52 -8.84
C SER A 31 19.45 -14.59 -7.82
N TYR A 32 19.38 -13.27 -8.03
CA TYR A 32 20.05 -12.25 -7.23
C TYR A 32 19.08 -11.13 -6.85
N THR A 33 19.29 -10.52 -5.67
CA THR A 33 18.72 -9.24 -5.28
C THR A 33 19.77 -8.15 -5.40
N TRP A 34 19.34 -6.94 -5.76
CA TRP A 34 20.16 -5.75 -5.81
C TRP A 34 19.52 -4.68 -4.95
N LEU A 35 20.35 -4.03 -4.15
CA LEU A 35 19.96 -2.95 -3.26
C LEU A 35 20.93 -1.79 -3.50
N CYS A 36 20.47 -0.76 -4.20
CA CYS A 36 21.18 0.51 -4.19
C CYS A 36 20.74 1.29 -2.95
N TYR A 37 21.66 1.89 -2.23
CA TYR A 37 21.34 2.66 -1.04
C TYR A 37 21.94 4.05 -1.09
N GLU A 38 21.24 4.96 -0.43
CA GLU A 38 21.73 6.29 -0.14
C GLU A 38 21.49 6.60 1.34
N VAL A 39 22.52 7.07 2.05
CA VAL A 39 22.44 7.56 3.43
C VAL A 39 22.71 9.05 3.43
N LYS A 40 21.75 9.83 3.93
CA LYS A 40 21.84 11.29 4.08
C LYS A 40 21.72 11.68 5.55
N ILE A 41 22.50 12.66 6.00
CA ILE A 41 22.30 13.31 7.30
C ILE A 41 21.32 14.46 7.13
N LYS A 42 20.30 14.49 7.99
CA LYS A 42 19.36 15.61 8.09
C LYS A 42 19.97 16.71 8.98
N LYS A 43 20.72 17.64 8.38
CA LYS A 43 21.10 18.90 9.03
C LYS A 43 20.09 19.97 8.59
N TYR A 44 19.65 20.84 9.48
CA TYR A 44 18.86 21.98 9.02
C TYR A 44 19.83 23.03 8.43
N PRO A 45 19.63 23.56 7.22
CA PRO A 45 18.53 23.33 6.25
C PRO A 45 18.85 22.28 5.15
N SER A 46 20.04 21.67 5.13
CA SER A 46 20.51 20.80 4.03
C SER A 46 20.64 19.31 4.39
N LYS A 47 20.24 18.44 3.45
CA LYS A 47 20.56 17.01 3.51
C LYS A 47 21.97 16.81 2.95
N LEU A 48 22.91 16.36 3.78
CA LEU A 48 24.28 16.08 3.35
C LEU A 48 24.40 14.58 3.04
N LEU A 49 24.94 14.23 1.87
CA LEU A 49 25.26 12.85 1.52
C LEU A 49 26.32 12.32 2.50
N TRP A 50 26.03 11.19 3.14
CA TRP A 50 26.90 10.54 4.11
C TRP A 50 27.57 9.30 3.53
N ASP A 51 26.79 8.45 2.85
CA ASP A 51 27.27 7.21 2.24
C ASP A 51 26.32 6.81 1.10
N THR A 52 26.84 6.12 0.10
CA THR A 52 26.07 5.60 -1.04
C THR A 52 26.76 4.37 -1.61
N GLY A 53 25.99 3.47 -2.22
CA GLY A 53 26.57 2.30 -2.87
C GLY A 53 25.53 1.26 -3.27
N VAL A 54 26.03 0.13 -3.76
CA VAL A 54 25.22 -0.98 -4.24
C VAL A 54 25.62 -2.25 -3.51
N PHE A 55 24.64 -2.95 -2.95
CA PHE A 55 24.79 -4.31 -2.44
C PHE A 55 24.15 -5.30 -3.40
N GLN A 56 24.92 -6.32 -3.78
CA GLN A 56 24.42 -7.51 -4.45
C GLN A 56 24.13 -8.61 -3.40
N GLY A 57 22.96 -9.24 -3.49
CA GLY A 57 22.54 -10.35 -2.65
C GLY A 57 22.22 -11.59 -3.48
N GLN A 58 22.52 -12.77 -2.95
CA GLN A 58 22.23 -14.04 -3.63
C GLN A 58 20.94 -14.66 -3.09
N VAL A 59 19.95 -14.87 -3.96
CA VAL A 59 18.63 -15.43 -3.60
C VAL A 59 18.61 -16.96 -3.73
N ARG A 60 19.42 -17.52 -4.64
CA ARG A 60 19.55 -18.96 -4.84
C ARG A 60 21.02 -19.39 -4.83
N PRO A 61 21.43 -20.42 -4.06
CA PRO A 61 22.75 -21.04 -4.18
C PRO A 61 23.11 -21.40 -5.64
N LYS A 62 24.36 -21.15 -6.04
CA LYS A 62 24.90 -21.70 -7.29
C LYS A 62 25.03 -23.21 -7.12
N LEU A 63 24.09 -23.98 -7.68
CA LEU A 63 24.22 -25.43 -7.76
C LEU A 63 25.44 -25.77 -8.63
N GLN A 64 26.47 -26.41 -8.06
CA GLN A 64 27.51 -27.07 -8.84
C GLN A 64 26.84 -28.09 -9.76
N SER A 65 27.28 -28.14 -11.02
CA SER A 65 26.62 -28.81 -12.17
C SER A 65 26.23 -30.28 -11.96
N ASN A 66 26.77 -30.95 -10.95
CA ASN A 66 26.69 -32.41 -10.81
C ASN A 66 25.54 -32.92 -9.92
N ARG A 67 24.66 -32.06 -9.38
CA ARG A 67 23.53 -32.48 -8.52
C ARG A 67 22.15 -32.05 -9.04
N ARG A 68 21.93 -32.07 -10.36
CA ARG A 68 20.63 -31.73 -10.98
C ARG A 68 19.54 -32.80 -10.82
N TYR A 69 19.87 -34.03 -10.40
CA TYR A 69 18.97 -35.18 -10.56
C TYR A 69 18.21 -35.66 -9.30
N GLU A 70 18.41 -35.09 -8.11
CA GLU A 70 17.87 -35.68 -6.86
C GLU A 70 16.85 -34.83 -6.07
N LEU A 71 16.26 -33.77 -6.64
CA LEU A 71 15.31 -32.92 -5.88
C LEU A 71 13.95 -32.80 -6.57
N SER A 72 13.18 -33.89 -6.52
CA SER A 72 11.81 -34.01 -7.06
C SER A 72 10.69 -33.65 -6.07
N SER A 73 11.00 -33.32 -4.81
CA SER A 73 9.99 -32.91 -3.82
C SER A 73 9.98 -31.39 -3.59
N TRP A 74 8.80 -30.78 -3.73
CA TRP A 74 8.54 -29.37 -3.49
C TRP A 74 8.81 -28.93 -2.04
N GLU A 75 8.71 -29.86 -1.08
CA GLU A 75 8.97 -29.63 0.34
C GLU A 75 10.48 -29.48 0.63
N CYS A 76 11.34 -30.18 -0.12
CA CYS A 76 12.80 -30.00 -0.06
C CYS A 76 13.25 -28.61 -0.60
N ARG A 77 12.48 -27.98 -1.49
CA ARG A 77 12.81 -26.65 -2.02
C ARG A 77 12.60 -25.52 -1.01
N LYS A 78 11.77 -25.72 0.02
CA LYS A 78 11.47 -24.69 1.05
C LYS A 78 12.62 -24.49 2.04
N HIS A 79 13.35 -25.54 2.38
CA HIS A 79 14.28 -25.50 3.53
C HIS A 79 15.77 -25.46 3.16
N VAL A 80 16.15 -25.74 1.91
CA VAL A 80 17.57 -25.96 1.54
C VAL A 80 18.21 -24.80 0.75
N TYR A 81 17.45 -23.80 0.30
CA TYR A 81 17.93 -22.82 -0.71
C TYR A 81 17.83 -21.33 -0.35
N PHE A 82 17.44 -20.94 0.85
CA PHE A 82 17.48 -19.54 1.27
C PHE A 82 18.48 -19.40 2.42
N GLN A 83 19.59 -18.72 2.15
CA GLN A 83 20.56 -18.32 3.17
C GLN A 83 20.46 -16.80 3.31
N PRO A 84 19.52 -16.29 4.15
CA PRO A 84 19.19 -14.87 4.22
C PRO A 84 20.40 -13.99 4.54
N GLN A 85 21.42 -14.53 5.21
CA GLN A 85 22.66 -13.83 5.53
C GLN A 85 23.41 -13.26 4.30
N TYR A 86 23.13 -13.79 3.10
CA TYR A 86 23.72 -13.31 1.84
C TYR A 86 22.79 -12.42 1.02
N HIS A 87 21.63 -12.05 1.57
CA HIS A 87 20.74 -11.10 0.91
C HIS A 87 21.32 -9.68 1.03
N ALA A 88 21.02 -8.84 0.04
CA ALA A 88 21.56 -7.48 -0.05
C ALA A 88 21.17 -6.62 1.18
N GLU A 89 19.97 -6.86 1.71
CA GLU A 89 19.44 -6.24 2.93
C GLU A 89 20.29 -6.59 4.15
N MET A 90 20.65 -7.87 4.32
CA MET A 90 21.49 -8.33 5.43
C MET A 90 22.92 -7.83 5.29
N CYS A 91 23.44 -7.74 4.08
CA CYS A 91 24.73 -7.09 3.80
C CYS A 91 24.71 -5.62 4.22
N PHE A 92 23.66 -4.86 3.86
CA PHE A 92 23.49 -3.49 4.31
C PHE A 92 23.46 -3.40 5.84
N LEU A 93 22.59 -4.20 6.48
CA LEU A 93 22.42 -4.17 7.93
C LEU A 93 23.74 -4.50 8.65
N SER A 94 24.48 -5.53 8.19
CA SER A 94 25.78 -5.87 8.78
C SER A 94 26.81 -4.73 8.75
N ARG A 95 26.70 -3.80 7.78
CA ARG A 95 27.56 -2.62 7.69
C ARG A 95 27.12 -1.51 8.63
N PHE A 96 25.81 -1.24 8.68
CA PHE A 96 25.26 -0.08 9.37
C PHE A 96 24.78 -0.35 10.81
N CYS A 97 24.65 -1.61 11.23
CA CYS A 97 24.38 -1.97 12.62
C CYS A 97 25.59 -1.65 13.52
N GLY A 98 25.32 -1.15 14.74
CA GLY A 98 26.34 -0.75 15.72
C GLY A 98 26.64 0.75 15.74
N ASN A 99 27.87 1.14 16.13
CA ASN A 99 28.25 2.54 16.35
C ASN A 99 28.41 3.40 15.07
N GLN A 100 28.06 2.88 13.89
CA GLN A 100 28.22 3.60 12.61
C GLN A 100 27.18 4.71 12.39
N LEU A 101 26.05 4.65 13.11
CA LEU A 101 25.00 5.67 13.06
C LEU A 101 24.86 6.36 14.42
N PRO A 102 25.65 7.42 14.70
CA PRO A 102 25.59 8.12 15.98
C PRO A 102 24.19 8.62 16.33
N ALA A 103 23.71 8.30 17.54
CA ALA A 103 22.35 8.61 18.00
C ALA A 103 22.01 10.11 17.96
N TYR A 104 23.01 11.00 18.07
CA TYR A 104 22.81 12.45 18.04
C TYR A 104 22.56 13.03 16.63
N LYS A 105 22.75 12.24 15.57
CA LYS A 105 22.46 12.62 14.18
C LYS A 105 21.18 11.96 13.71
N ARG A 106 20.40 12.67 12.90
CA ARG A 106 19.24 12.10 12.21
C ARG A 106 19.64 11.66 10.81
N PHE A 107 19.35 10.41 10.48
CA PHE A 107 19.68 9.80 9.20
C PHE A 107 18.42 9.56 8.38
N GLN A 108 18.50 9.85 7.09
CA GLN A 108 17.53 9.41 6.10
C GLN A 108 18.23 8.39 5.20
N ILE A 109 17.75 7.16 5.26
CA ILE A 109 18.24 6.05 4.43
C ILE A 109 17.19 5.80 3.35
N THR A 110 17.64 5.70 2.10
CA THR A 110 16.82 5.33 0.95
C THR A 110 17.39 4.07 0.34
N TRP A 111 16.56 3.04 0.17
CA TRP A 111 16.90 1.81 -0.54
C TRP A 111 16.10 1.74 -1.84
N PHE A 112 16.78 1.43 -2.93
CA PHE A 112 16.20 1.08 -4.22
C PHE A 112 16.45 -0.41 -4.45
N VAL A 113 15.39 -1.21 -4.34
CA VAL A 113 15.51 -2.67 -4.35
C VAL A 113 14.89 -3.28 -5.60
N SER A 114 15.66 -4.15 -6.25
CA SER A 114 15.19 -4.92 -7.40
C SER A 114 14.13 -5.97 -7.02
N TRP A 115 14.16 -6.41 -5.77
CA TRP A 115 13.32 -7.48 -5.22
C TRP A 115 12.89 -7.16 -3.80
N ASN A 116 11.74 -7.72 -3.43
CA ASN A 116 11.16 -7.56 -2.12
C ASN A 116 11.95 -8.33 -1.06
N PRO A 117 12.32 -7.71 0.08
CA PRO A 117 12.97 -8.40 1.18
C PRO A 117 12.18 -9.62 1.65
N CYS A 118 12.86 -10.74 1.89
CA CYS A 118 12.21 -11.93 2.44
C CYS A 118 11.77 -11.71 3.90
N PRO A 119 10.86 -12.54 4.46
CA PRO A 119 10.40 -12.39 5.84
C PRO A 119 11.51 -12.24 6.89
N ASP A 120 12.60 -13.00 6.78
CA ASP A 120 13.74 -12.91 7.71
C ASP A 120 14.46 -11.55 7.60
N CYS A 121 14.64 -11.05 6.37
CA CYS A 121 15.21 -9.71 6.14
C CYS A 121 14.29 -8.62 6.70
N VAL A 122 12.97 -8.75 6.51
CA VAL A 122 12.00 -7.80 7.08
C VAL A 122 12.08 -7.80 8.60
N ALA A 123 12.16 -8.96 9.25
CA ALA A 123 12.31 -9.05 10.70
C ALA A 123 13.56 -8.31 11.21
N LYS A 124 14.69 -8.48 10.53
CA LYS A 124 15.93 -7.75 10.86
C LYS A 124 15.87 -6.26 10.59
N VAL A 125 15.18 -5.82 9.54
CA VAL A 125 14.90 -4.40 9.31
C VAL A 125 14.05 -3.83 10.43
N THR A 126 13.05 -4.57 10.92
CA THR A 126 12.22 -4.15 12.07
C THR A 126 13.06 -3.96 13.33
N GLU A 127 13.92 -4.93 13.66
CA GLU A 127 14.84 -4.82 14.80
C GLU A 127 15.73 -3.58 14.68
N PHE A 128 16.33 -3.37 13.50
CA PHE A 128 17.18 -2.22 13.22
C PHE A 128 16.46 -0.88 13.39
N LEU A 129 15.22 -0.74 12.88
CA LEU A 129 14.44 0.50 13.03
C LEU A 129 14.00 0.75 14.47
N ALA A 130 13.76 -0.31 15.25
CA ALA A 130 13.46 -0.19 16.68
C ALA A 130 14.70 0.27 17.49
N GLU A 131 15.88 -0.23 17.15
CA GLU A 131 17.15 0.16 17.80
C GLU A 131 17.62 1.57 17.43
N HIS A 132 17.20 2.08 16.26
CA HIS A 132 17.66 3.37 15.72
C HIS A 132 16.49 4.34 15.43
N PRO A 133 15.86 4.95 16.47
CA PRO A 133 14.75 5.88 16.28
C PRO A 133 15.14 7.19 15.57
N ASN A 134 16.43 7.47 15.45
CA ASN A 134 17.00 8.59 14.71
C ASN A 134 17.11 8.34 13.19
N VAL A 135 16.75 7.14 12.72
CA VAL A 135 16.78 6.72 11.31
C VAL A 135 15.37 6.76 10.72
N THR A 136 15.24 7.29 9.51
CA THR A 136 14.06 7.10 8.66
C THR A 136 14.47 6.30 7.43
N LEU A 137 13.89 5.11 7.26
CA LEU A 137 14.12 4.26 6.10
C LEU A 137 12.98 4.42 5.07
N THR A 138 13.36 4.73 3.83
CA THR A 138 12.47 4.69 2.67
C THR A 138 12.94 3.57 1.75
N ILE A 139 12.03 2.67 1.38
CA ILE A 139 12.29 1.56 0.47
C ILE A 139 11.43 1.77 -0.76
N SER A 140 12.10 2.00 -1.88
CA SER A 140 11.52 2.06 -3.21
C SER A 140 11.75 0.71 -3.87
N ALA A 141 10.67 0.00 -4.15
CA ALA A 141 10.70 -1.37 -4.64
C ALA A 141 9.78 -1.56 -5.84
N ARG A 142 10.03 -2.59 -6.64
CA ARG A 142 9.11 -2.96 -7.73
C ARG A 142 7.80 -3.57 -7.22
N ARG A 143 7.82 -4.24 -6.06
CA ARG A 143 6.63 -4.87 -5.48
C ARG A 143 6.44 -4.45 -4.03
N ALA A 144 5.20 -4.46 -3.59
CA ALA A 144 4.80 -4.04 -2.26
C ALA A 144 5.01 -5.13 -1.20
N LEU A 145 5.31 -4.73 0.04
CA LEU A 145 5.25 -5.60 1.22
C LEU A 145 4.60 -4.84 2.39
N ARG A 146 3.42 -5.30 2.81
CA ARG A 146 2.74 -4.79 4.00
C ARG A 146 3.60 -4.88 5.26
N ARG A 147 4.40 -5.95 5.39
CA ARG A 147 5.24 -6.20 6.58
C ARG A 147 6.33 -5.15 6.79
N LEU A 148 6.92 -4.60 5.72
CA LEU A 148 7.91 -3.51 5.83
C LEU A 148 7.28 -2.19 6.28
N HIS A 149 6.06 -1.92 5.81
CA HIS A 149 5.31 -0.76 6.28
C HIS A 149 4.96 -0.87 7.76
N GLN A 150 4.50 -2.06 8.19
CA GLN A 150 4.25 -2.36 9.61
C GLN A 150 5.52 -2.28 10.47
N ALA A 151 6.70 -2.55 9.89
CA ALA A 151 8.00 -2.39 10.54
C ALA A 151 8.44 -0.92 10.71
N GLY A 152 7.65 0.05 10.24
CA GLY A 152 7.95 1.48 10.34
C GLY A 152 8.73 2.06 9.15
N ALA A 153 9.02 1.24 8.12
CA ALA A 153 9.63 1.74 6.89
C ALA A 153 8.60 2.44 6.00
N ARG A 154 9.02 3.49 5.28
CA ARG A 154 8.23 4.08 4.21
C ARG A 154 8.42 3.24 2.96
N VAL A 155 7.35 2.72 2.37
CA VAL A 155 7.41 1.87 1.18
C VAL A 155 6.74 2.60 0.01
N LYS A 156 7.41 2.64 -1.14
CA LYS A 156 6.84 3.14 -2.40
C LYS A 156 7.25 2.31 -3.60
N ILE A 157 6.51 2.47 -4.70
CA ILE A 157 6.94 1.96 -6.01
C ILE A 157 7.89 2.97 -6.62
N MET A 158 9.01 2.49 -7.18
CA MET A 158 9.95 3.34 -7.91
C MET A 158 9.26 4.03 -9.08
N ASP A 159 9.30 5.35 -9.11
CA ASP A 159 8.84 6.18 -10.23
C ASP A 159 9.96 6.46 -11.24
N TYR A 160 9.65 7.16 -12.33
CA TYR A 160 10.62 7.51 -13.36
C TYR A 160 11.83 8.27 -12.80
N GLU A 161 11.61 9.25 -11.93
CA GLU A 161 12.68 10.06 -11.35
C GLU A 161 13.63 9.19 -10.52
N GLU A 162 13.10 8.20 -9.79
CA GLU A 162 13.92 7.25 -9.04
C GLU A 162 14.69 6.28 -9.93
N PHE A 163 14.11 5.79 -11.03
CA PHE A 163 14.87 4.97 -11.99
C PHE A 163 15.98 5.78 -12.66
N ALA A 164 15.68 7.00 -13.10
CA ALA A 164 16.67 7.91 -13.67
C ALA A 164 17.78 8.24 -12.66
N TYR A 165 17.41 8.54 -11.40
CA TYR A 165 18.36 8.74 -10.32
C TYR A 165 19.25 7.51 -10.11
N CYS A 166 18.67 6.31 -10.10
CA CYS A 166 19.46 5.10 -9.95
C CYS A 166 20.41 4.87 -11.12
N TRP A 167 19.95 5.12 -12.34
CA TRP A 167 20.77 5.03 -13.54
C TRP A 167 21.95 6.00 -13.53
N GLU A 168 21.72 7.24 -13.10
CA GLU A 168 22.76 8.28 -13.04
C GLU A 168 23.83 8.00 -11.98
N ASN A 169 23.42 7.46 -10.83
CA ASN A 169 24.28 7.37 -9.64
C ASN A 169 24.86 5.97 -9.40
N PHE A 170 24.17 4.91 -9.82
CA PHE A 170 24.53 3.52 -9.52
C PHE A 170 24.84 2.68 -10.76
N VAL A 171 24.78 3.23 -11.97
CA VAL A 171 25.08 2.50 -13.22
C VAL A 171 26.28 3.12 -13.93
N TYR A 172 27.14 2.26 -14.50
CA TYR A 172 28.16 2.68 -15.46
C TYR A 172 27.49 3.01 -16.79
N ASN A 173 26.84 4.18 -16.85
CA ASN A 173 25.97 4.58 -17.96
C ASN A 173 26.69 5.29 -19.13
N GLU A 174 28.01 5.49 -19.03
CA GLU A 174 28.82 6.16 -20.07
C GLU A 174 28.26 7.53 -20.52
N GLY A 175 27.56 8.24 -19.63
CA GLY A 175 26.93 9.52 -19.92
C GLY A 175 25.58 9.44 -20.66
N GLN A 176 25.06 8.23 -20.88
CA GLN A 176 23.72 8.03 -21.44
C GLN A 176 22.64 8.31 -20.41
N SER A 177 21.52 8.90 -20.85
CA SER A 177 20.33 9.07 -20.02
C SER A 177 19.52 7.78 -19.92
N PHE A 178 18.79 7.62 -18.82
CA PHE A 178 17.88 6.49 -18.64
C PHE A 178 16.77 6.50 -19.70
N MET A 179 16.48 5.34 -20.27
CA MET A 179 15.37 5.13 -21.20
C MET A 179 14.35 4.17 -20.57
N PRO A 180 13.08 4.56 -20.40
CA PRO A 180 12.06 3.71 -19.81
C PRO A 180 11.70 2.53 -20.72
N TRP A 181 11.30 1.41 -20.12
CA TRP A 181 10.81 0.21 -20.81
C TRP A 181 9.45 0.44 -21.47
N ASP A 182 9.05 -0.46 -22.37
CA ASP A 182 7.69 -0.49 -22.89
C ASP A 182 6.67 -0.60 -21.73
N LYS A 183 5.58 0.17 -21.82
CA LYS A 183 4.50 0.23 -20.81
C LYS A 183 4.95 0.60 -19.40
N PHE A 184 6.05 1.34 -19.26
CA PHE A 184 6.55 1.78 -17.95
C PHE A 184 5.47 2.43 -17.08
N ASP A 185 4.71 3.39 -17.64
CA ASP A 185 3.69 4.15 -16.91
C ASP A 185 2.49 3.28 -16.52
N ASP A 186 2.03 2.39 -17.40
CA ASP A 186 0.95 1.45 -17.11
C ASP A 186 1.34 0.48 -15.99
N ASN A 187 2.58 -0.03 -16.04
CA ASN A 187 3.13 -0.91 -15.01
C ASN A 187 3.26 -0.17 -13.68
N TYR A 188 3.78 1.05 -13.68
CA TYR A 188 3.87 1.89 -12.49
C TYR A 188 2.48 2.16 -11.89
N ALA A 189 1.51 2.58 -12.70
CA ALA A 189 0.15 2.84 -12.26
C ALA A 189 -0.51 1.59 -11.65
N PHE A 190 -0.33 0.42 -12.29
CA PHE A 190 -0.80 -0.85 -11.78
C PHE A 190 -0.16 -1.23 -10.43
N LEU A 191 1.17 -1.20 -10.34
CA LEU A 191 1.92 -1.57 -9.14
C LEU A 191 1.65 -0.59 -7.99
N HIS A 192 1.58 0.71 -8.28
CA HIS A 192 1.29 1.74 -7.29
C HIS A 192 -0.13 1.61 -6.74
N ARG A 193 -1.13 1.31 -7.59
CA ARG A 193 -2.49 0.96 -7.14
C ARG A 193 -2.48 -0.28 -6.26
N LYS A 194 -1.78 -1.34 -6.67
CA LYS A 194 -1.65 -2.59 -5.89
C LYS A 194 -0.94 -2.37 -4.56
N LEU A 195 0.07 -1.52 -4.51
CA LEU A 195 0.73 -1.14 -3.25
C LEU A 195 -0.23 -0.45 -2.31
N LYS A 196 -1.03 0.52 -2.80
CA LYS A 196 -2.04 1.18 -1.96
C LYS A 196 -3.06 0.19 -1.41
N GLU A 197 -3.54 -0.73 -2.25
CA GLU A 197 -4.40 -1.84 -1.81
C GLU A 197 -3.70 -2.63 -0.69
N ILE A 198 -2.47 -3.14 -0.90
CA ILE A 198 -1.73 -3.93 0.10
C ILE A 198 -1.49 -3.18 1.42
N LEU A 199 -1.21 -1.88 1.35
CA LEU A 199 -1.02 -1.02 2.51
C LEU A 199 -2.35 -0.56 3.15
N ARG A 200 -3.50 -0.99 2.60
CA ARG A 200 -4.83 -0.52 3.02
C ARG A 200 -4.94 1.00 2.98
N ASN A 201 -4.28 1.65 2.03
CA ASN A 201 -4.42 3.07 1.78
C ASN A 201 -5.52 3.33 0.76
N PRO A 202 -6.28 4.42 0.90
CA PRO A 202 -7.36 4.73 -0.02
C PRO A 202 -6.84 5.06 -1.41
N MET A 203 -7.51 4.54 -2.43
CA MET A 203 -7.36 5.02 -3.80
C MET A 203 -7.95 6.42 -3.93
N LYS A 204 -7.36 7.25 -4.81
CA LYS A 204 -7.86 8.60 -5.05
C LYS A 204 -9.22 8.59 -5.75
N ALA A 205 -9.35 7.75 -6.77
CA ALA A 205 -10.54 7.64 -7.60
C ALA A 205 -10.68 6.22 -8.16
N MET A 206 -11.89 5.90 -8.59
CA MET A 206 -12.26 4.67 -9.28
C MET A 206 -12.41 4.94 -10.78
N ASP A 207 -12.09 3.96 -11.61
CA ASP A 207 -12.38 4.04 -13.04
C ASP A 207 -13.90 4.07 -13.30
N PRO A 208 -14.40 4.92 -14.23
CA PRO A 208 -15.84 5.01 -14.50
C PRO A 208 -16.50 3.70 -14.88
N HIS A 209 -15.84 2.82 -15.64
CA HIS A 209 -16.42 1.52 -16.02
C HIS A 209 -16.62 0.62 -14.80
N ILE A 210 -15.68 0.65 -13.85
CA ILE A 210 -15.79 -0.07 -12.59
C ILE A 210 -16.97 0.49 -11.78
N PHE A 211 -17.13 1.81 -11.72
CA PHE A 211 -18.26 2.44 -11.03
C PHE A 211 -19.61 1.98 -11.63
N TYR A 212 -19.79 2.14 -12.94
CA TYR A 212 -21.04 1.73 -13.60
C TYR A 212 -21.31 0.23 -13.49
N PHE A 213 -20.27 -0.60 -13.44
CA PHE A 213 -20.45 -2.03 -13.23
C PHE A 213 -20.86 -2.33 -11.78
N HIS A 214 -20.11 -1.86 -10.79
CA HIS A 214 -20.29 -2.22 -9.37
C HIS A 214 -21.37 -1.45 -8.64
N PHE A 215 -21.74 -0.22 -9.03
CA PHE A 215 -22.76 0.57 -8.33
C PHE A 215 -24.16 0.46 -8.96
N LYS A 216 -24.31 -0.28 -10.06
CA LYS A 216 -25.63 -0.53 -10.66
C LYS A 216 -26.55 -1.27 -9.67
N ASN A 217 -27.65 -0.65 -9.25
CA ASN A 217 -28.62 -1.13 -8.25
C ASN A 217 -29.53 -2.28 -8.75
N LEU A 218 -28.94 -3.32 -9.33
CA LEU A 218 -29.66 -4.49 -9.82
C LEU A 218 -30.25 -5.33 -8.68
N ARG A 219 -31.49 -5.82 -8.86
CA ARG A 219 -32.12 -6.78 -7.94
C ARG A 219 -31.35 -8.11 -7.83
N LYS A 220 -30.75 -8.56 -8.93
CA LYS A 220 -29.86 -9.74 -8.99
C LYS A 220 -28.60 -9.35 -9.73
N ALA A 221 -27.46 -9.40 -9.05
CA ALA A 221 -26.22 -8.81 -9.53
C ALA A 221 -25.09 -9.85 -9.64
N TYR A 222 -25.25 -10.79 -10.58
CA TYR A 222 -24.27 -11.85 -10.84
C TYR A 222 -22.89 -11.28 -11.25
N GLY A 223 -21.83 -11.99 -10.84
CA GLY A 223 -20.44 -11.67 -11.21
C GLY A 223 -19.81 -10.49 -10.46
N ARG A 224 -20.51 -9.87 -9.50
CA ARG A 224 -20.01 -8.75 -8.68
C ARG A 224 -19.44 -9.24 -7.36
N ASN A 225 -18.31 -9.94 -7.44
CA ASN A 225 -17.64 -10.54 -6.28
C ASN A 225 -16.73 -9.54 -5.54
N GLU A 226 -16.75 -8.27 -5.94
CA GLU A 226 -16.01 -7.19 -5.29
C GLU A 226 -16.98 -6.18 -4.66
N THR A 227 -16.65 -5.79 -3.43
CA THR A 227 -17.25 -4.67 -2.71
C THR A 227 -16.35 -3.45 -2.84
N TRP A 228 -16.93 -2.37 -3.33
CA TRP A 228 -16.29 -1.07 -3.42
C TRP A 228 -16.95 -0.10 -2.44
N LEU A 229 -16.13 0.67 -1.72
CA LEU A 229 -16.54 1.64 -0.71
C LEU A 229 -15.87 2.97 -1.01
N CYS A 230 -16.63 3.95 -1.48
CA CYS A 230 -16.18 5.34 -1.54
C CYS A 230 -16.51 6.01 -0.21
N PHE A 231 -15.63 6.87 0.31
CA PHE A 231 -15.91 7.58 1.55
C PHE A 231 -15.58 9.07 1.45
N ALA A 232 -16.27 9.84 2.27
CA ALA A 232 -15.95 11.21 2.60
C ALA A 232 -15.91 11.37 4.12
N VAL A 233 -14.86 12.01 4.62
CA VAL A 233 -14.74 12.40 6.03
C VAL A 233 -14.68 13.91 6.10
N GLU A 234 -15.57 14.47 6.89
CA GLU A 234 -15.69 15.90 7.12
C GLU A 234 -15.56 16.23 8.60
N ILE A 235 -14.95 17.36 8.91
CA ILE A 235 -14.85 17.88 10.28
C ILE A 235 -16.06 18.78 10.53
N ILE A 236 -16.84 18.46 11.56
CA ILE A 236 -17.97 19.26 11.99
C ILE A 236 -17.46 20.48 12.77
N LYS A 237 -17.79 21.68 12.31
CA LYS A 237 -17.49 22.95 12.96
C LYS A 237 -18.78 23.74 13.16
N GLN A 238 -19.25 23.85 14.39
CA GLN A 238 -20.43 24.65 14.78
C GLN A 238 -21.68 24.39 13.89
N ARG A 239 -21.80 25.10 12.76
CA ARG A 239 -22.93 25.04 11.81
C ARG A 239 -22.54 24.59 10.39
N SER A 240 -21.30 24.18 10.15
CA SER A 240 -20.84 23.71 8.83
C SER A 240 -19.95 22.49 8.96
N THR A 241 -19.75 21.79 7.84
CA THR A 241 -18.73 20.75 7.69
C THR A 241 -17.56 21.28 6.88
N VAL A 242 -16.36 20.75 7.12
CA VAL A 242 -15.16 21.04 6.32
C VAL A 242 -14.62 19.72 5.78
N PRO A 243 -14.48 19.56 4.46
CA PRO A 243 -13.88 18.36 3.88
C PRO A 243 -12.49 18.11 4.45
N TRP A 244 -12.23 16.88 4.89
CA TRP A 244 -10.92 16.48 5.41
C TRP A 244 -10.24 15.45 4.51
N ARG A 245 -10.92 14.35 4.20
CA ARG A 245 -10.39 13.27 3.38
C ARG A 245 -11.49 12.60 2.57
N THR A 246 -11.16 12.18 1.36
CA THR A 246 -11.99 11.32 0.52
C THR A 246 -11.14 10.20 -0.04
N GLY A 247 -11.79 9.13 -0.48
CA GLY A 247 -11.09 8.05 -1.15
C GLY A 247 -11.97 6.84 -1.42
N VAL A 248 -11.34 5.80 -1.96
CA VAL A 248 -12.00 4.57 -2.37
C VAL A 248 -11.24 3.36 -1.83
N PHE A 249 -11.99 2.43 -1.24
CA PHE A 249 -11.54 1.09 -0.87
C PHE A 249 -12.23 0.04 -1.73
N ARG A 250 -11.53 -1.07 -1.89
CA ARG A 250 -12.03 -2.30 -2.50
C ARG A 250 -11.69 -3.45 -1.58
N ASN A 251 -12.56 -4.45 -1.48
CA ASN A 251 -12.19 -5.69 -0.81
C ASN A 251 -10.93 -6.30 -1.45
N GLN A 252 -10.03 -6.78 -0.59
CA GLN A 252 -8.78 -7.39 -0.99
C GLN A 252 -8.98 -8.89 -1.15
N VAL A 253 -8.76 -9.36 -2.37
CA VAL A 253 -8.72 -10.79 -2.71
C VAL A 253 -7.29 -11.27 -2.52
N ASP A 254 -6.80 -11.19 -1.29
CA ASP A 254 -5.56 -11.86 -0.91
C ASP A 254 -5.89 -13.31 -0.52
N PRO A 255 -5.17 -14.33 -1.04
CA PRO A 255 -5.46 -15.74 -0.75
C PRO A 255 -5.38 -16.12 0.73
N GLU A 256 -4.63 -15.37 1.54
CA GLU A 256 -4.44 -15.65 2.97
C GLU A 256 -5.37 -14.82 3.87
N THR A 257 -5.77 -13.62 3.44
CA THR A 257 -6.34 -12.62 4.37
C THR A 257 -7.59 -11.88 3.92
N HIS A 258 -8.28 -12.33 2.84
CA HIS A 258 -9.60 -11.86 2.36
C HIS A 258 -10.20 -10.72 3.21
N CYS A 259 -9.90 -9.46 2.83
CA CYS A 259 -10.22 -8.31 3.66
C CYS A 259 -11.35 -7.50 3.02
N HIS A 260 -12.49 -7.37 3.69
CA HIS A 260 -13.61 -6.58 3.20
C HIS A 260 -13.28 -5.08 3.16
N ALA A 261 -14.02 -4.31 2.33
CA ALA A 261 -13.73 -2.90 2.10
C ALA A 261 -13.93 -2.05 3.36
N GLU A 262 -14.92 -2.41 4.17
CA GLU A 262 -15.25 -1.87 5.49
C GLU A 262 -14.05 -2.00 6.44
N ARG A 263 -13.46 -3.20 6.51
CA ARG A 263 -12.28 -3.49 7.34
C ARG A 263 -11.04 -2.74 6.85
N CYS A 264 -10.91 -2.54 5.54
CA CYS A 264 -9.85 -1.70 4.97
C CYS A 264 -10.01 -0.24 5.44
N PHE A 265 -11.23 0.30 5.41
CA PHE A 265 -11.51 1.63 5.93
C PHE A 265 -11.20 1.73 7.43
N LEU A 266 -11.71 0.81 8.27
CA LEU A 266 -11.50 0.85 9.72
C LEU A 266 -10.01 0.80 10.08
N SER A 267 -9.26 -0.12 9.45
CA SER A 267 -7.81 -0.21 9.61
C SER A 267 -7.13 1.12 9.27
N TRP A 268 -7.43 1.68 8.10
CA TRP A 268 -6.87 2.96 7.67
C TRP A 268 -7.22 4.11 8.60
N PHE A 269 -8.48 4.16 9.05
CA PHE A 269 -8.99 5.25 9.88
C PHE A 269 -8.35 5.23 11.27
N CYS A 270 -8.20 4.05 11.89
CA CYS A 270 -7.51 3.89 13.16
C CYS A 270 -6.01 4.23 13.10
N ASP A 271 -5.35 3.90 11.99
CA ASP A 271 -3.93 4.25 11.77
C ASP A 271 -3.70 5.75 11.54
N ASN A 272 -4.77 6.51 11.26
CA ASN A 272 -4.74 7.96 11.05
C ASN A 272 -5.56 8.68 12.16
N PRO A 273 -5.07 8.64 13.42
CA PRO A 273 -5.86 9.00 14.59
C PRO A 273 -6.40 10.43 14.47
N LEU A 274 -7.72 10.51 14.62
CA LEU A 274 -8.44 11.77 14.65
C LEU A 274 -8.13 12.55 15.92
N SER A 275 -8.18 13.88 15.83
CA SER A 275 -8.14 14.71 17.04
C SER A 275 -9.39 14.42 17.88
N PRO A 276 -9.26 14.00 19.15
CA PRO A 276 -10.41 13.68 20.01
C PRO A 276 -11.24 14.92 20.38
N LYS A 277 -10.76 16.12 20.05
CA LYS A 277 -11.43 17.40 20.33
C LYS A 277 -12.40 17.83 19.21
N LYS A 278 -12.48 17.07 18.13
CA LYS A 278 -13.30 17.39 16.95
C LYS A 278 -14.34 16.31 16.75
N ASN A 279 -15.47 16.71 16.18
CA ASN A 279 -16.51 15.80 15.73
C ASN A 279 -16.38 15.60 14.22
N TYR A 280 -16.69 14.40 13.75
CA TYR A 280 -16.50 14.00 12.36
C TYR A 280 -17.79 13.43 11.79
N GLN A 281 -18.11 13.84 10.56
CA GLN A 281 -19.12 13.19 9.75
C GLN A 281 -18.41 12.29 8.75
N VAL A 282 -18.68 11.00 8.80
CA VAL A 282 -18.19 10.01 7.86
C VAL A 282 -19.37 9.57 7.00
N THR A 283 -19.20 9.62 5.69
CA THR A 283 -20.20 9.13 4.75
C THR A 283 -19.57 8.04 3.90
N TRP A 284 -20.19 6.87 3.87
CA TRP A 284 -19.82 5.76 3.01
C TRP A 284 -20.82 5.61 1.86
N TYR A 285 -20.30 5.32 0.69
CA TYR A 285 -21.05 4.93 -0.49
C TYR A 285 -20.56 3.55 -0.93
N THR A 286 -21.33 2.52 -0.62
CA THR A 286 -20.92 1.13 -0.84
C THR A 286 -21.68 0.50 -2.00
N SER A 287 -21.00 -0.37 -2.75
CA SER A 287 -21.64 -1.16 -3.81
C SER A 287 -22.55 -2.25 -3.23
N TRP A 288 -22.19 -2.78 -2.06
CA TRP A 288 -22.92 -3.81 -1.31
C TRP A 288 -23.03 -3.34 0.14
N SER A 289 -24.12 -3.69 0.82
CA SER A 289 -24.24 -3.45 2.26
C SER A 289 -23.22 -4.31 3.02
N PRO A 290 -22.75 -3.86 4.20
CA PRO A 290 -21.87 -4.66 5.05
C PRO A 290 -22.46 -6.04 5.36
N CYS A 291 -21.61 -7.06 5.46
CA CYS A 291 -21.96 -8.37 6.01
C CYS A 291 -22.05 -8.33 7.55
N PRO A 292 -22.61 -9.34 8.22
CA PRO A 292 -22.80 -9.35 9.68
C PRO A 292 -21.51 -9.08 10.46
N GLU A 293 -20.40 -9.70 10.06
CA GLU A 293 -19.11 -9.52 10.74
C GLU A 293 -18.58 -8.09 10.58
N CYS A 294 -18.72 -7.51 9.38
CA CYS A 294 -18.31 -6.12 9.15
C CYS A 294 -19.23 -5.13 9.85
N ALA A 295 -20.52 -5.43 9.92
CA ALA A 295 -21.49 -4.63 10.66
C ALA A 295 -21.16 -4.61 12.16
N GLY A 296 -20.81 -5.77 12.74
CA GLY A 296 -20.32 -5.87 14.12
C GLY A 296 -19.04 -5.05 14.36
N GLU A 297 -18.02 -5.21 13.51
CA GLU A 297 -16.76 -4.43 13.66
C GLU A 297 -16.99 -2.92 13.54
N VAL A 298 -17.92 -2.47 12.68
CA VAL A 298 -18.26 -1.06 12.53
C VAL A 298 -19.09 -0.54 13.72
N ALA A 299 -19.99 -1.36 14.27
CA ALA A 299 -20.72 -1.06 15.50
C ALA A 299 -19.77 -0.85 16.70
N GLU A 300 -18.84 -1.77 16.91
CA GLU A 300 -17.79 -1.65 17.95
C GLU A 300 -16.93 -0.39 17.77
N PHE A 301 -16.62 -0.05 16.51
CA PHE A 301 -15.92 1.18 16.19
C PHE A 301 -16.75 2.42 16.59
N LEU A 302 -18.03 2.49 16.26
CA LEU A 302 -18.88 3.64 16.63
C LEU A 302 -19.04 3.78 18.15
N ALA A 303 -19.18 2.66 18.85
CA ALA A 303 -19.21 2.64 20.32
C ALA A 303 -17.90 3.18 20.93
N SER A 304 -16.76 2.90 20.30
CA SER A 304 -15.43 3.37 20.75
C SER A 304 -15.14 4.83 20.38
N TYR A 305 -15.79 5.36 19.34
CA TYR A 305 -15.55 6.68 18.77
C TYR A 305 -16.82 7.55 18.77
N SER A 306 -17.25 7.98 19.95
CA SER A 306 -18.47 8.81 20.14
C SER A 306 -18.44 10.17 19.44
N ASN A 307 -17.28 10.61 18.97
CA ASN A 307 -17.10 11.84 18.18
C ASN A 307 -17.24 11.62 16.67
N VAL A 308 -17.66 10.43 16.22
CA VAL A 308 -17.87 10.07 14.81
C VAL A 308 -19.34 9.78 14.56
N LYS A 309 -19.91 10.42 13.53
CA LYS A 309 -21.22 10.08 12.98
C LYS A 309 -21.02 9.39 11.64
N LEU A 310 -21.69 8.26 11.44
CA LEU A 310 -21.59 7.48 10.21
C LEU A 310 -22.92 7.44 9.46
N THR A 311 -22.87 7.75 8.17
CA THR A 311 -23.96 7.51 7.22
C THR A 311 -23.45 6.56 6.14
N ILE A 312 -24.18 5.47 5.90
CA ILE A 312 -23.88 4.46 4.90
C ILE A 312 -24.98 4.49 3.86
N TYR A 313 -24.64 4.93 2.65
CA TYR A 313 -25.45 4.72 1.47
C TYR A 313 -24.98 3.43 0.79
N THR A 314 -25.88 2.49 0.56
CA THR A 314 -25.57 1.27 -0.20
C THR A 314 -26.35 1.20 -1.50
N ALA A 315 -25.69 0.79 -2.59
CA ALA A 315 -26.35 0.58 -3.87
C ALA A 315 -27.24 -0.69 -3.85
N ARG A 316 -26.87 -1.69 -3.05
CA ARG A 316 -27.56 -2.99 -2.97
C ARG A 316 -27.40 -3.62 -1.60
N LEU A 317 -28.46 -4.27 -1.12
CA LEU A 317 -28.39 -5.10 0.07
C LEU A 317 -27.77 -6.46 -0.26
N TYR A 318 -26.71 -6.82 0.46
CA TYR A 318 -26.06 -8.11 0.37
C TYR A 318 -26.83 -9.13 1.21
N TYR A 319 -27.26 -10.22 0.58
CA TYR A 319 -28.05 -11.30 1.20
C TYR A 319 -29.23 -10.82 2.08
N PHE A 320 -30.02 -9.85 1.61
CA PHE A 320 -31.11 -9.23 2.38
C PHE A 320 -32.20 -10.20 2.88
N TRP A 321 -32.30 -11.39 2.29
CA TRP A 321 -33.25 -12.42 2.71
C TRP A 321 -32.77 -13.23 3.93
N ASP A 322 -31.49 -13.12 4.26
CA ASP A 322 -30.86 -13.83 5.37
C ASP A 322 -31.00 -13.01 6.66
N THR A 323 -31.43 -13.66 7.74
CA THR A 323 -31.71 -13.02 9.03
C THR A 323 -30.45 -12.43 9.65
N ASP A 324 -29.29 -13.09 9.53
CA ASP A 324 -28.04 -12.63 10.14
C ASP A 324 -27.60 -11.30 9.52
N TYR A 325 -27.79 -11.14 8.21
CA TYR A 325 -27.50 -9.91 7.48
C TYR A 325 -28.45 -8.77 7.88
N GLN A 326 -29.72 -9.08 8.10
CA GLN A 326 -30.67 -8.10 8.59
C GLN A 326 -30.34 -7.66 10.02
N GLU A 327 -29.95 -8.60 10.89
CA GLU A 327 -29.53 -8.31 12.26
C GLU A 327 -28.29 -7.44 12.31
N GLY A 328 -27.26 -7.75 11.52
CA GLY A 328 -26.06 -6.90 11.45
C GLY A 328 -26.38 -5.45 11.06
N LEU A 329 -27.24 -5.25 10.06
CA LEU A 329 -27.65 -3.89 9.66
C LEU A 329 -28.51 -3.19 10.73
N ARG A 330 -29.36 -3.93 11.46
CA ARG A 330 -30.11 -3.38 12.60
C ARG A 330 -29.18 -2.94 13.72
N SER A 331 -28.20 -3.75 14.09
CA SER A 331 -27.23 -3.40 15.13
C SER A 331 -26.42 -2.15 14.79
N LEU A 332 -26.05 -1.95 13.51
CA LEU A 332 -25.43 -0.69 13.07
C LEU A 332 -26.33 0.52 13.30
N SER A 333 -27.61 0.38 13.00
CA SER A 333 -28.60 1.43 13.19
C SER A 333 -28.81 1.74 14.68
N GLU A 334 -28.77 0.74 15.54
CA GLU A 334 -28.87 0.87 17.00
C GLU A 334 -27.66 1.60 17.60
N GLU A 335 -26.45 1.37 17.08
CA GLU A 335 -25.23 2.09 17.45
C GLU A 335 -25.09 3.48 16.80
N GLY A 336 -26.14 3.95 16.12
CA GLY A 336 -26.26 5.33 15.64
C GLY A 336 -25.74 5.59 14.22
N ALA A 337 -25.46 4.54 13.43
CA ALA A 337 -25.22 4.71 12.00
C ALA A 337 -26.55 4.92 11.24
N SER A 338 -26.60 5.88 10.30
CA SER A 338 -27.69 5.91 9.31
C SER A 338 -27.36 4.94 8.18
N VAL A 339 -28.26 4.02 7.84
CA VAL A 339 -28.07 3.06 6.73
C VAL A 339 -29.20 3.24 5.72
N GLU A 340 -28.85 3.65 4.51
CA GLU A 340 -29.79 4.10 3.49
C GLU A 340 -29.49 3.46 2.12
N ILE A 341 -30.53 3.29 1.30
CA ILE A 341 -30.36 2.83 -0.08
C ILE A 341 -30.08 4.06 -0.97
N MET A 342 -29.08 3.94 -1.86
CA MET A 342 -28.79 5.01 -2.83
C MET A 342 -29.98 5.24 -3.77
N GLY A 343 -30.56 6.44 -3.69
CA GLY A 343 -31.56 6.95 -4.62
C GLY A 343 -30.97 8.03 -5.54
N TYR A 344 -31.76 8.46 -6.54
CA TYR A 344 -31.47 9.69 -7.27
C TYR A 344 -31.87 10.88 -6.40
N GLU A 345 -31.12 12.00 -6.45
CA GLU A 345 -31.53 13.21 -5.72
C GLU A 345 -32.92 13.65 -6.20
N GLY A 346 -33.91 13.56 -5.31
CA GLY A 346 -35.32 13.87 -5.60
C GLY A 346 -36.36 12.98 -4.92
N GLU A 347 -36.01 11.76 -4.51
CA GLU A 347 -36.99 10.83 -3.87
C GLU A 347 -36.61 10.33 -2.47
N ILE A 348 -35.40 10.60 -1.98
CA ILE A 348 -35.02 10.38 -0.57
C ILE A 348 -34.19 11.60 -0.12
N ALA A 349 -34.68 12.31 0.90
CA ALA A 349 -34.03 13.49 1.42
C ALA A 349 -32.80 13.12 2.27
N THR A 350 -31.59 13.20 1.68
CA THR A 350 -30.46 14.01 2.19
C THR A 350 -29.25 13.90 1.26
N GLY A 351 -28.91 15.01 0.61
CA GLY A 351 -27.73 15.21 -0.22
C GLY A 351 -27.73 16.68 -0.65
N PHE A 352 -26.61 17.38 -0.53
CA PHE A 352 -26.56 18.83 -0.46
C PHE A 352 -27.11 19.57 -1.69
N VAL A 353 -28.11 20.43 -1.45
CA VAL A 353 -28.48 21.54 -2.35
C VAL A 353 -27.37 22.59 -2.33
N THR A 354 -26.71 22.82 -3.47
CA THR A 354 -26.16 24.15 -3.75
C THR A 354 -27.19 24.91 -4.58
N LYS A 355 -27.79 25.94 -3.99
CA LYS A 355 -28.68 26.85 -4.69
C LYS A 355 -27.88 27.59 -5.76
N GLY A 356 -28.34 27.48 -7.01
CA GLY A 356 -28.08 28.47 -8.05
C GLY A 356 -27.50 27.88 -9.33
N GLN A 357 -28.37 27.37 -10.20
CA GLN A 357 -28.59 27.92 -11.55
C GLN A 357 -29.58 27.02 -12.29
N GLU A 358 -30.69 27.62 -12.70
CA GLU A 358 -31.70 27.00 -13.56
C GLU A 358 -31.09 26.66 -14.94
N ASN A 359 -31.48 25.49 -15.46
CA ASN A 359 -31.32 25.03 -16.84
C ASN A 359 -29.90 24.67 -17.34
N VAL A 360 -29.39 23.47 -16.99
CA VAL A 360 -28.50 22.70 -17.88
C VAL A 360 -28.68 21.17 -17.71
N SER A 361 -28.79 20.47 -18.85
CA SER A 361 -28.83 19.02 -19.16
C SER A 361 -28.34 17.96 -18.11
N PRO A 362 -28.96 16.75 -18.03
CA PRO A 362 -28.74 15.74 -16.98
C PRO A 362 -27.44 14.90 -17.07
N TYR A 363 -26.35 15.45 -17.61
CA TYR A 363 -25.09 14.73 -17.80
C TYR A 363 -23.89 15.48 -17.21
N PHE A 364 -23.94 15.94 -15.96
CA PHE A 364 -22.76 16.50 -15.31
C PHE A 364 -22.78 16.29 -13.78
N PHE A 365 -22.27 15.13 -13.34
CA PHE A 365 -21.64 15.02 -12.02
C PHE A 365 -20.30 14.30 -12.18
N LEU A 366 -19.29 15.07 -12.60
CA LEU A 366 -17.89 14.76 -12.37
C LEU A 366 -17.58 15.10 -10.91
N PHE A 367 -17.38 14.09 -10.07
CA PHE A 367 -16.78 14.26 -8.75
C PHE A 367 -15.25 14.36 -8.91
N PHE A 368 -14.62 15.40 -8.36
CA PHE A 368 -13.17 15.66 -8.36
C PHE A 368 -12.45 15.09 -7.14
#